data_AF-A0A2M6ZT34-F1
#
_entry.id   AF-A0A2M6ZT34-F1
#
_cell.length_a   1.000
_cell.length_b   1.000
_cell.length_c   1.000
_cell.angle_alpha   90.00
_cell.angle_beta   90.00
_cell.angle_gamma   90.00
#
_symmetry.space_group_name_H-M   'P 1'
#
loop_
_entity.id
_entity.type
_entity.pdbx_description
1 polymer ?
#
loop_
_entity_poly.entity_id
_entity_poly.type
_entity_poly.pdbx_seq_one_letter_code
_entity_poly.pdbx_strand_id
1 'polypeptide(L)'
;MELAELSSKTVARIAELAPSWLAVTNPVDLGGLIFSIGLKQVLERVMNTLLADPQVDAVLFVGPSGHKDLFGCLDIIPEVARRFQDKPIVSWLYGPHYHEFEAQLESTDTTAVFPTCERAIRALSRLWRYRESTGRFAL
;
A
#
# COMPACT_ATOMS: atom_id res chain seq x y z
N MET A 1 7.06 -13.10 9.27
CA MET A 1 6.71 -11.80 8.65
C MET A 1 7.43 -10.73 9.42
N GLU A 2 8.05 -9.84 8.68
CA GLU A 2 8.78 -8.69 9.20
C GLU A 2 8.60 -7.52 8.22
N LEU A 3 9.01 -6.33 8.62
CA LEU A 3 9.05 -5.20 7.70
C LEU A 3 10.20 -5.40 6.72
N ALA A 4 9.91 -5.29 5.43
CA ALA A 4 10.92 -5.39 4.38
C ALA A 4 11.98 -4.28 4.56
N GLU A 5 13.25 -4.65 4.50
CA GLU A 5 14.32 -3.69 4.33
C GLU A 5 14.31 -3.24 2.86
N LEU A 6 14.00 -1.96 2.61
CA LEU A 6 13.90 -1.45 1.25
C LEU A 6 15.27 -1.43 0.58
N SER A 7 15.32 -1.79 -0.71
CA SER A 7 16.58 -1.72 -1.45
C SER A 7 17.07 -0.29 -1.55
N SER A 8 18.39 -0.09 -1.60
CA SER A 8 19.00 1.23 -1.81
C SER A 8 18.45 1.94 -3.06
N LYS A 9 18.11 1.18 -4.11
CA LYS A 9 17.46 1.69 -5.33
C LYS A 9 16.06 2.23 -5.07
N THR A 10 15.25 1.52 -4.28
CA THR A 10 13.89 1.95 -3.89
C THR A 10 13.95 3.18 -3.00
N VAL A 11 14.83 3.16 -2.00
CA VAL A 11 15.08 4.31 -1.12
C VAL A 11 15.46 5.54 -1.94
N ALA A 12 16.42 5.42 -2.86
CA ALA A 12 16.85 6.53 -3.71
C ALA A 12 15.72 7.08 -4.58
N ARG A 13 14.94 6.20 -5.23
CA ARG A 13 13.81 6.60 -6.09
C ARG A 13 12.71 7.35 -5.35
N ILE A 14 12.38 6.93 -4.12
CA ILE A 14 11.39 7.63 -3.30
C ILE A 14 12.00 8.93 -2.74
N ALA A 15 13.28 8.94 -2.40
CA ALA A 15 13.97 10.12 -1.88
C ALA A 15 14.03 11.27 -2.91
N GLU A 16 14.06 10.98 -4.21
CA GLU A 16 13.92 11.98 -5.28
C GLU A 16 12.58 12.74 -5.24
N LEU A 17 11.56 12.18 -4.58
CA LEU A 17 10.23 12.76 -4.40
C LEU A 17 10.08 13.45 -3.05
N ALA A 18 10.95 13.09 -2.11
CA ALA A 18 10.89 13.51 -0.73
C ALA A 18 11.50 14.90 -0.56
N PRO A 19 10.94 15.74 0.33
CA PRO A 19 11.64 16.92 0.78
C PRO A 19 12.91 16.50 1.54
N SER A 20 13.94 17.35 1.53
CA SER A 20 15.27 17.04 2.11
C SER A 20 15.26 16.61 3.59
N TRP A 21 14.23 16.98 4.35
CA TRP A 21 14.08 16.63 5.76
C TRP A 21 13.40 15.27 5.99
N LEU A 22 12.75 14.69 4.97
CA LEU A 22 12.01 13.45 5.09
C LEU A 22 12.91 12.26 4.76
N ALA A 23 13.26 11.49 5.79
CA ALA A 23 13.96 10.23 5.61
C ALA A 23 13.01 9.18 5.03
N VAL A 24 13.46 8.48 3.99
CA VAL A 24 12.72 7.35 3.41
C VAL A 24 13.09 6.07 4.14
N THR A 25 12.13 5.49 4.86
CA THR A 25 12.26 4.24 5.63
C THR A 25 11.07 3.31 5.37
N ASN A 26 10.99 2.18 6.08
CA ASN A 26 9.79 1.35 6.13
C ASN A 26 9.25 1.35 7.59
N PRO A 27 8.05 1.90 7.86
CA PRO A 27 7.04 2.40 6.92
C PRO A 27 7.43 3.67 6.13
N VAL A 28 6.93 3.79 4.90
CA VAL A 28 7.06 5.03 4.12
C VAL A 28 5.99 6.03 4.55
N ASP A 29 6.40 7.18 5.08
CA ASP A 29 5.48 8.27 5.44
C ASP A 29 4.96 8.99 4.19
N LEU A 30 3.74 8.64 3.79
CA LEU A 30 3.07 9.26 2.66
C LEU A 30 2.64 10.71 2.95
N GLY A 31 2.36 11.07 4.20
CA GLY A 31 1.94 12.42 4.58
C GLY A 31 3.00 13.45 4.20
N GLY A 32 4.25 13.19 4.56
CA GLY A 32 5.39 14.03 4.16
C GLY A 32 5.56 14.14 2.63
N LEU A 33 5.35 13.04 1.90
CA LEU A 33 5.44 13.01 0.44
C LEU A 33 4.28 13.73 -0.24
N ILE A 34 3.07 13.68 0.34
CA ILE A 34 1.87 14.34 -0.20
C ILE A 34 2.09 15.86 -0.25
N PHE A 35 2.75 16.43 0.77
CA PHE A 35 3.12 17.85 0.76
C PHE A 35 4.09 18.24 -0.36
N SER A 36 4.87 17.29 -0.88
CA SER A 36 5.89 17.53 -1.91
C SER A 36 5.33 17.38 -3.33
N ILE A 37 4.64 16.26 -3.60
CA ILE A 37 4.24 15.87 -4.96
C ILE A 37 2.72 15.66 -5.14
N GLY A 38 1.95 15.80 -4.07
CA GLY A 38 0.49 15.61 -4.07
C GLY A 38 0.06 14.15 -4.04
N LEU A 39 -1.17 13.93 -3.55
CA LEU A 39 -1.70 12.59 -3.23
C LEU A 39 -1.71 11.61 -4.40
N LYS A 40 -2.17 12.05 -5.56
CA LYS A 40 -2.20 11.22 -6.77
C LYS A 40 -0.82 10.66 -7.11
N GLN A 41 0.20 11.52 -7.15
CA GLN A 41 1.55 11.11 -7.49
C GLN A 41 2.17 10.22 -6.42
N VAL A 42 1.85 10.46 -5.14
CA VAL A 42 2.29 9.58 -4.05
C VAL A 42 1.72 8.18 -4.23
N LEU A 43 0.40 8.04 -4.37
CA LEU A 43 -0.22 6.72 -4.53
C LEU A 43 0.29 6.00 -5.77
N GLU A 44 0.45 6.69 -6.90
CA GLU A 44 0.94 6.06 -8.11
C GLU A 44 2.43 5.70 -8.01
N ARG A 45 3.30 6.69 -7.78
CA ARG A 45 4.75 6.48 -7.91
C ARG A 45 5.33 5.69 -6.75
N VAL A 46 4.88 5.93 -5.53
CA VAL A 46 5.42 5.24 -4.35
C VAL A 46 4.97 3.79 -4.34
N MET A 47 3.68 3.50 -4.58
CA MET A 47 3.19 2.11 -4.61
C MET A 47 3.85 1.30 -5.72
N ASN A 48 3.96 1.85 -6.95
CA ASN A 48 4.67 1.16 -8.03
C ASN A 48 6.15 0.92 -7.68
N THR A 49 6.80 1.87 -7.00
CA THR A 49 8.23 1.73 -6.61
C THR A 49 8.42 0.68 -5.52
N LEU A 50 7.53 0.65 -4.51
CA LEU A 50 7.54 -0.36 -3.45
C LEU A 50 7.27 -1.76 -4.00
N LEU A 51 6.23 -1.93 -4.80
CA LEU A 51 5.87 -3.24 -5.35
C LEU A 51 6.87 -3.75 -6.39
N ALA A 52 7.63 -2.86 -7.05
CA ALA A 52 8.75 -3.25 -7.91
C ALA A 52 10.00 -3.68 -7.14
N ASP A 53 10.10 -3.41 -5.82
CA ASP A 53 11.26 -3.83 -5.02
C ASP A 53 11.25 -5.35 -4.81
N PRO A 54 12.30 -6.08 -5.20
CA PRO A 54 12.36 -7.54 -5.01
C PRO A 54 12.33 -7.96 -3.53
N GLN A 55 12.64 -7.07 -2.59
CA GLN A 55 12.59 -7.33 -1.15
C GLN A 55 11.19 -7.12 -0.54
N VAL A 56 10.24 -6.60 -1.31
CA VAL A 56 8.85 -6.36 -0.86
C VAL A 56 7.95 -7.47 -1.42
N ASP A 57 7.37 -8.27 -0.53
CA ASP A 57 6.43 -9.35 -0.90
C ASP A 57 4.96 -8.91 -0.87
N ALA A 58 4.62 -7.87 -0.10
CA ALA A 58 3.26 -7.37 0.07
C ALA A 58 3.27 -5.92 0.57
N VAL A 59 2.15 -5.22 0.41
CA VAL A 59 1.97 -3.85 0.93
C VAL A 59 0.74 -3.78 1.83
N LEU A 60 0.92 -3.16 3.00
CA LEU A 60 -0.17 -2.65 3.83
C LEU A 60 -0.28 -1.15 3.62
N PHE A 61 -1.35 -0.70 2.96
CA PHE A 61 -1.69 0.71 2.86
C PHE A 61 -2.46 1.15 4.11
N VAL A 62 -2.03 2.24 4.76
CA VAL A 62 -2.72 2.81 5.92
C VAL A 62 -3.11 4.24 5.60
N GLY A 63 -4.40 4.56 5.68
CA GLY A 63 -4.89 5.87 5.25
C GLY A 63 -6.14 6.34 5.97
N PRO A 64 -6.36 7.66 6.07
CA PRO A 64 -7.57 8.21 6.65
C PRO A 64 -8.74 8.21 5.65
N SER A 65 -9.90 7.65 6.00
CA SER A 65 -11.12 7.71 5.19
C SER A 65 -11.88 9.05 5.34
N GLY A 66 -11.38 10.00 6.13
CA GLY A 66 -12.00 11.32 6.31
C GLY A 66 -11.66 12.36 5.23
N HIS A 67 -10.70 12.09 4.33
CA HIS A 67 -10.20 13.06 3.36
C HIS A 67 -10.85 12.89 1.97
N LYS A 68 -11.59 13.91 1.53
CA LYS A 68 -12.25 13.94 0.21
C LYS A 68 -11.29 13.74 -0.96
N ASP A 69 -10.08 14.26 -0.85
CA ASP A 69 -9.08 14.12 -1.92
C ASP A 69 -8.64 12.67 -2.12
N LEU A 70 -8.68 11.85 -1.05
CA LEU A 70 -8.32 10.44 -1.13
C LEU A 70 -9.37 9.66 -1.93
N PHE A 71 -10.67 9.95 -1.77
CA PHE A 71 -11.72 9.36 -2.61
C PHE A 71 -11.44 9.52 -4.11
N GLY A 72 -10.96 10.69 -4.53
CA GLY A 72 -10.67 10.97 -5.93
C GLY A 72 -9.45 10.23 -6.51
N CYS A 73 -8.66 9.55 -5.66
CA CYS A 73 -7.43 8.87 -6.06
C CYS A 73 -7.40 7.37 -5.68
N LEU A 74 -8.46 6.83 -5.04
CA LEU A 74 -8.47 5.44 -4.55
C LEU A 74 -8.32 4.41 -5.65
N ASP A 75 -8.85 4.68 -6.85
CA ASP A 75 -8.82 3.74 -7.99
C ASP A 75 -7.39 3.38 -8.42
N ILE A 76 -6.41 4.21 -8.05
CA ILE A 76 -4.99 3.96 -8.29
C ILE A 76 -4.52 2.69 -7.56
N ILE A 77 -5.05 2.40 -6.36
CA ILE A 77 -4.62 1.23 -5.60
C ILE A 77 -4.99 -0.07 -6.34
N PRO A 78 -6.26 -0.30 -6.76
CA PRO A 78 -6.60 -1.40 -7.65
C PRO A 78 -5.85 -1.44 -8.98
N GLU A 79 -5.61 -0.28 -9.61
CA GLU A 79 -4.84 -0.22 -10.85
C GLU A 79 -3.40 -0.72 -10.67
N VAL A 80 -2.77 -0.37 -9.56
CA VAL A 80 -1.44 -0.85 -9.21
C VAL A 80 -1.49 -2.33 -8.84
N ALA A 81 -2.49 -2.77 -8.07
CA ALA A 81 -2.68 -4.19 -7.71
C ALA A 81 -2.74 -5.09 -8.96
N ARG A 82 -3.47 -4.67 -10.01
CA ARG A 82 -3.55 -5.39 -11.28
C ARG A 82 -2.20 -5.56 -11.99
N ARG A 83 -1.24 -4.64 -11.79
CA ARG A 83 0.11 -4.72 -12.38
C ARG A 83 1.04 -5.64 -11.60
N PHE A 84 0.79 -5.83 -10.30
CA PHE A 84 1.63 -6.61 -9.39
C PHE A 84 0.83 -7.74 -8.72
N GLN A 85 0.26 -8.63 -9.54
CA GLN A 85 -0.66 -9.69 -9.09
C GLN A 85 -0.03 -10.65 -8.08
N ASP A 86 1.30 -10.80 -8.11
CA ASP A 86 2.05 -11.66 -7.18
C ASP A 86 2.36 -10.99 -5.83
N LYS A 87 1.95 -9.74 -5.61
CA LYS A 87 2.25 -8.98 -4.40
C LYS A 87 0.98 -8.36 -3.83
N PRO A 88 0.33 -9.01 -2.85
CA PRO A 88 -0.97 -8.56 -2.36
C PRO A 88 -0.87 -7.16 -1.74
N ILE A 89 -1.90 -6.35 -2.02
CA ILE A 89 -2.12 -5.05 -1.37
C ILE A 89 -3.33 -5.21 -0.46
N VAL A 90 -3.13 -4.95 0.83
CA VAL A 90 -4.21 -4.83 1.81
C VAL A 90 -4.25 -3.41 2.35
N SER A 91 -5.44 -2.95 2.74
CA SER A 91 -5.61 -1.62 3.29
C SER A 91 -6.19 -1.65 4.69
N TRP A 92 -5.73 -0.77 5.56
CA TRP A 92 -6.44 -0.37 6.77
C TRP A 92 -6.80 1.10 6.66
N LEU A 93 -8.10 1.38 6.69
CA LEU A 93 -8.62 2.73 6.61
C LEU A 93 -9.28 3.13 7.91
N TYR A 94 -8.98 4.33 8.40
CA TYR A 94 -9.54 4.85 9.64
C TYR A 94 -10.29 6.17 9.39
N GLY A 95 -11.49 6.29 9.94
CA GLY A 95 -12.29 7.51 9.80
C GLY A 95 -13.76 7.23 9.46
N PRO A 96 -14.54 8.30 9.24
CA PRO A 96 -15.99 8.23 9.15
C PRO A 96 -16.51 7.53 7.90
N HIS A 97 -15.73 7.47 6.81
CA HIS A 97 -16.19 6.91 5.53
C HIS A 97 -15.55 5.55 5.21
N TYR A 98 -15.33 4.71 6.23
CA TYR A 98 -14.70 3.40 6.06
C TYR A 98 -15.42 2.53 5.01
N HIS A 99 -16.74 2.43 5.11
CA HIS A 99 -17.53 1.52 4.26
C HIS A 99 -17.57 1.94 2.79
N GLU A 100 -17.58 3.25 2.51
CA GLU A 100 -17.53 3.75 1.13
C GLU A 100 -16.20 3.41 0.46
N PHE A 101 -15.09 3.58 1.19
CA PHE A 101 -13.77 3.21 0.70
C PHE A 101 -13.59 1.70 0.56
N GLU A 102 -14.07 0.92 1.53
CA GLU A 102 -14.09 -0.54 1.50
C GLU A 102 -14.81 -1.02 0.23
N ALA A 103 -16.03 -0.54 0.00
CA ALA A 103 -16.81 -0.87 -1.19
C ALA A 103 -16.07 -0.51 -2.49
N GLN A 104 -15.44 0.67 -2.56
CA GLN A 104 -14.72 1.11 -3.75
C GLN A 104 -13.48 0.24 -4.03
N LEU A 105 -12.62 0.02 -3.03
CA LEU A 105 -11.38 -0.74 -3.20
C LEU A 105 -11.62 -2.23 -3.46
N GLU A 106 -12.61 -2.82 -2.80
CA GLU A 106 -12.95 -4.24 -2.96
C GLU A 106 -13.78 -4.53 -4.21
N SER A 107 -14.44 -3.54 -4.82
CA SER A 107 -15.24 -3.72 -6.05
C SER A 107 -14.49 -4.28 -7.26
N THR A 108 -13.15 -4.31 -7.18
CA THR A 108 -12.27 -4.76 -8.26
C THR A 108 -11.70 -6.15 -8.03
N ASP A 109 -12.00 -6.79 -6.89
CA ASP A 109 -11.46 -8.09 -6.46
C ASP A 109 -9.91 -8.17 -6.50
N THR A 110 -9.22 -7.03 -6.42
CA THR A 110 -7.75 -6.97 -6.50
C THR A 110 -7.08 -6.57 -5.19
N THR A 111 -7.86 -6.04 -4.24
CA THR A 111 -7.38 -5.58 -2.93
C THR A 111 -8.41 -5.92 -1.86
N ALA A 112 -7.96 -5.99 -0.60
CA ALA A 112 -8.83 -6.21 0.55
C ALA A 112 -8.67 -5.09 1.58
N VAL A 113 -9.77 -4.68 2.20
CA VAL A 113 -9.81 -3.60 3.19
C VAL A 113 -10.21 -4.18 4.55
N PHE A 114 -9.53 -3.72 5.60
CA PHE A 114 -9.79 -4.18 6.96
C PHE A 114 -10.03 -3.00 7.89
N PRO A 115 -10.90 -3.14 8.91
CA PRO A 115 -11.22 -2.04 9.82
C PRO A 115 -10.15 -1.80 10.88
N THR A 116 -9.16 -2.70 11.01
CA THR A 116 -8.04 -2.54 11.95
C THR A 116 -6.72 -3.02 11.35
N CYS A 117 -5.62 -2.45 11.84
CA CYS A 117 -4.25 -2.84 11.45
C CYS A 117 -3.99 -4.33 11.72
N GLU A 118 -4.43 -4.83 12.88
CA GLU A 118 -4.22 -6.22 13.32
C GLU A 118 -4.95 -7.20 12.40
N ARG A 119 -6.15 -6.84 11.90
CA ARG A 119 -6.86 -7.66 10.92
C ARG A 119 -6.14 -7.67 9.58
N ALA A 120 -5.64 -6.53 9.12
CA ALA A 120 -4.87 -6.46 7.87
C ALA A 120 -3.56 -7.26 7.94
N ILE A 121 -2.80 -7.12 9.04
CA ILE A 121 -1.57 -7.90 9.28
C ILE A 121 -1.88 -9.39 9.39
N ARG A 122 -2.98 -9.76 10.06
CA ARG A 122 -3.41 -11.16 10.16
C ARG A 122 -3.76 -11.75 8.80
N ALA A 123 -4.40 -10.98 7.92
CA ALA A 123 -4.70 -11.40 6.56
C ALA A 123 -3.40 -11.65 5.78
N LEU A 124 -2.46 -10.69 5.78
CA LEU A 124 -1.14 -10.89 5.15
C LEU A 124 -0.39 -12.10 5.72
N SER A 125 -0.48 -12.34 7.04
CA SER A 125 0.14 -13.51 7.69
C SER A 125 -0.45 -14.83 7.20
N ARG A 126 -1.74 -14.86 6.89
CA ARG A 126 -2.41 -16.04 6.31
C ARG A 126 -2.01 -16.23 4.85
N LEU A 127 -1.95 -15.16 4.07
CA LEU A 127 -1.48 -15.19 2.68
C LEU A 127 -0.04 -15.70 2.59
N TRP A 128 0.84 -15.22 3.47
CA TRP A 128 2.22 -15.68 3.54
C TRP A 128 2.32 -17.18 3.82
N ARG A 129 1.61 -17.68 4.85
CA ARG A 129 1.59 -19.12 5.18
C ARG A 129 1.02 -19.96 4.04
N TYR A 130 0.00 -19.46 3.36
CA TYR A 130 -0.57 -20.14 2.21
C TYR A 130 0.44 -20.24 1.07
N ARG A 131 1.15 -19.15 0.77
CA ARG A 131 2.24 -19.13 -0.22
C ARG A 131 3.36 -20.10 0.15
N GLU A 132 3.78 -20.14 1.41
CA GLU A 132 4.80 -21.08 1.87
C GLU A 132 4.37 -22.54 1.67
N SER A 133 3.08 -22.84 1.87
CA SER A 133 2.53 -24.20 1.66
C SER A 133 2.26 -24.58 0.20
N THR A 134 1.98 -23.62 -0.69
CA THR A 134 1.47 -23.89 -2.05
C THR A 134 2.32 -23.30 -3.18
N GLY A 135 3.25 -22.40 -2.87
CA GLY A 135 3.99 -21.59 -3.83
C GLY A 135 3.20 -20.45 -4.48
N ARG A 136 1.95 -20.17 -4.06
CA ARG A 136 1.08 -19.16 -4.69
C ARG A 136 0.41 -18.21 -3.69
N PHE A 137 0.10 -16.99 -4.12
CA PHE A 137 -0.84 -16.12 -3.41
C PHE A 137 -2.27 -16.39 -3.90
N ALA A 138 -3.25 -16.33 -3.01
CA ALA A 138 -4.68 -16.36 -3.32
C ALA A 138 -5.33 -15.16 -2.62
N LEU A 139 -5.74 -14.16 -3.40
CA LEU A 139 -6.67 -13.11 -2.98
C LEU A 139 -8.03 -13.43 -3.58
#